data_AF-A0A9W7H1N7-F1
#
_entry.id   AF-A0A9W7H1N7-F1
#
_cell.length_a   1.000
_cell.length_b   1.000
_cell.length_c   1.000
_cell.angle_alpha   90.00
_cell.angle_beta   90.00
_cell.angle_gamma   90.00
#
_symmetry.space_group_name_H-M   'P 1'
#
loop_
_entity.id
_entity.type
_entity.pdbx_description
1 polymer ?
#
loop_
_entity_poly.entity_id
_entity_poly.type
_entity_poly.pdbx_seq_one_letter_code
_entity_poly.pdbx_strand_id
1 'polypeptide(L)'
;MEIKPFIMLISIFYLLHSSSSIRPEAPDAGSSTPEAPDADDSSPESPYVSIAKSPLPPAEGPSATFSFTSNPAGNNNTSPELEKICQATQLPIECVKYVSLFLNDSVKIEPLTVLMTAIRVSTEMTRQAVDTATRFMNEPGASDNLKTAMSTCLVNYQSIPDDNNLALQALDKHNPKEASFKLSSTVTSMDTCSDGITQMHITSPMRDMETELGRLLNINLQLVSKMVKS
;
A
#
# COMPACT_ATOMS: atom_id res chain seq x y z
N MET A 1 4.80 21.68 -46.48
CA MET A 1 4.52 20.25 -46.25
C MET A 1 4.38 20.07 -44.75
N GLU A 2 3.21 20.25 -44.15
CA GLU A 2 2.02 19.35 -44.16
C GLU A 2 2.35 17.94 -43.63
N ILE A 3 1.95 17.61 -42.38
CA ILE A 3 0.79 16.75 -41.98
C ILE A 3 1.17 15.25 -42.11
N LYS A 4 1.13 14.34 -41.12
CA LYS A 4 0.26 14.10 -39.94
C LYS A 4 0.89 13.04 -38.98
N PRO A 5 0.28 12.80 -37.79
CA PRO A 5 0.77 11.96 -36.70
C PRO A 5 0.27 10.50 -36.79
N PHE A 6 0.93 9.59 -36.09
CA PHE A 6 0.43 8.23 -35.83
C PHE A 6 -0.15 8.14 -34.41
N ILE A 7 -1.45 7.91 -34.36
CA ILE A 7 -2.31 7.68 -33.20
C ILE A 7 -2.61 6.18 -33.11
N MET A 8 -2.83 5.71 -31.87
CA MET A 8 -3.50 4.48 -31.43
C MET A 8 -2.82 3.14 -31.69
N LEU A 9 -2.63 2.39 -30.60
CA LEU A 9 -3.50 1.24 -30.31
C LEU A 9 -3.76 1.13 -28.79
N ILE A 10 -5.04 1.24 -28.46
CA ILE A 10 -5.68 0.99 -27.16
C ILE A 10 -5.97 -0.51 -27.11
N SER A 11 -5.48 -1.23 -26.10
CA SER A 11 -5.94 -2.60 -25.83
C SER A 11 -7.00 -2.59 -24.74
N ILE A 12 -8.22 -2.86 -25.20
CA ILE A 12 -9.46 -3.05 -24.48
C ILE A 12 -9.48 -4.48 -23.94
N PHE A 13 -9.64 -4.66 -22.63
CA PHE A 13 -10.19 -5.89 -22.05
C PHE A 13 -11.22 -5.52 -20.98
N TYR A 14 -12.41 -5.19 -21.45
CA TYR A 14 -13.63 -5.21 -20.63
C TYR A 14 -14.73 -5.94 -21.42
N LEU A 15 -15.49 -6.74 -20.68
CA LEU A 15 -16.79 -7.33 -21.01
C LEU A 15 -16.79 -8.64 -21.82
N LEU A 16 -16.95 -9.76 -21.11
CA LEU A 16 -17.98 -10.74 -21.47
C LEU A 16 -18.71 -11.23 -20.20
N HIS A 17 -19.80 -10.52 -19.90
CA HIS A 17 -20.99 -11.09 -19.26
C HIS A 17 -21.74 -11.88 -20.34
N SER A 18 -22.17 -13.10 -20.04
CA SER A 18 -23.24 -13.77 -20.79
C SER A 18 -24.01 -14.69 -19.85
N SER A 19 -25.13 -14.17 -19.35
CA SER A 19 -26.22 -14.95 -18.78
C SER A 19 -27.06 -15.52 -19.91
N SER A 20 -27.44 -16.79 -19.85
CA SER A 20 -28.52 -17.34 -20.66
C SER A 20 -29.26 -18.40 -19.85
N SER A 21 -30.49 -18.03 -19.48
CA SER A 21 -31.51 -18.84 -18.83
C SER A 21 -32.22 -19.69 -19.89
N ILE A 22 -32.25 -21.00 -19.74
CA ILE A 22 -33.23 -21.88 -20.41
C ILE A 22 -33.64 -22.98 -19.43
N ARG A 23 -34.95 -23.04 -19.16
CA ARG A 23 -35.66 -24.14 -18.50
C ARG A 23 -36.45 -24.89 -19.58
N PRO A 24 -36.50 -26.22 -19.54
CA PRO A 24 -37.78 -26.88 -19.77
C PRO A 24 -38.10 -27.99 -18.75
N GLU A 25 -39.40 -28.26 -18.68
CA GLU A 25 -40.17 -29.18 -17.83
C GLU A 25 -39.86 -30.68 -18.01
N ALA A 26 -40.26 -31.45 -16.99
CA ALA A 26 -40.14 -32.90 -16.83
C ALA A 26 -41.05 -33.73 -17.76
N PRO A 27 -40.85 -35.07 -17.79
CA PRO A 27 -41.90 -35.92 -17.21
C PRO A 27 -41.38 -37.05 -16.29
N ASP A 28 -42.36 -37.75 -15.72
CA ASP A 28 -42.43 -38.49 -14.46
C ASP A 28 -41.92 -39.95 -14.47
N ALA A 29 -41.79 -40.49 -13.25
CA ALA A 29 -41.86 -41.89 -12.80
C ALA A 29 -40.66 -42.84 -13.00
N GLY A 30 -40.06 -43.26 -11.88
CA GLY A 30 -39.12 -44.38 -11.81
C GLY A 30 -38.59 -44.66 -10.40
N SER A 31 -39.40 -45.32 -9.58
CA SER A 31 -39.05 -45.88 -8.27
C SER A 31 -37.78 -46.75 -8.32
N SER A 32 -36.77 -46.42 -7.51
CA SER A 32 -35.76 -47.36 -6.96
C SER A 32 -34.92 -46.63 -5.92
N THR A 33 -35.08 -46.97 -4.64
CA THR A 33 -34.17 -46.62 -3.55
C THR A 33 -32.79 -47.25 -3.78
N PRO A 34 -31.69 -46.53 -3.52
CA PRO A 34 -30.55 -47.18 -2.87
C PRO A 34 -29.97 -46.36 -1.72
N GLU A 35 -29.41 -47.11 -0.77
CA GLU A 35 -28.64 -46.75 0.43
C GLU A 35 -27.85 -45.44 0.40
N ALA A 36 -27.90 -44.73 1.53
CA ALA A 36 -26.98 -43.66 1.88
C ALA A 36 -25.60 -44.22 2.19
N PRO A 37 -24.51 -43.68 1.60
CA PRO A 37 -23.17 -43.89 2.12
C PRO A 37 -22.80 -42.79 3.12
N ASP A 38 -22.00 -43.21 4.09
CA ASP A 38 -21.54 -42.52 5.29
C ASP A 38 -20.96 -41.12 5.05
N ALA A 39 -21.23 -40.23 6.02
CA ALA A 39 -20.59 -38.94 6.14
C ALA A 39 -19.15 -39.12 6.64
N ASP A 40 -18.19 -39.07 5.72
CA ASP A 40 -16.77 -38.94 6.05
C ASP A 40 -16.47 -37.47 6.39
N ASP A 41 -16.28 -37.23 7.69
CA ASP A 41 -15.78 -35.99 8.28
C ASP A 41 -14.28 -35.87 8.01
N SER A 42 -13.92 -35.19 6.92
CA SER A 42 -12.53 -34.78 6.68
C SER A 42 -12.48 -33.31 6.27
N SER A 43 -12.49 -32.47 7.30
CA SER A 43 -12.10 -31.06 7.22
C SER A 43 -10.63 -30.96 6.77
N PRO A 44 -10.30 -30.32 5.63
CA PRO A 44 -8.91 -30.12 5.24
C PRO A 44 -8.28 -29.03 6.12
N GLU A 45 -7.27 -29.41 6.91
CA GLU A 45 -6.36 -28.49 7.59
C GLU A 45 -5.76 -27.51 6.56
N SER A 46 -6.02 -26.23 6.79
CA SER A 46 -5.46 -25.13 6.01
C SER A 46 -3.96 -24.99 6.30
N PRO A 47 -3.06 -25.09 5.29
CA PRO A 47 -1.63 -24.94 5.50
C PRO A 47 -1.25 -23.46 5.40
N TYR A 48 -1.63 -22.63 6.39
CA TYR A 48 -0.99 -21.33 6.54
C TYR A 48 0.28 -21.50 7.37
N VAL A 49 1.34 -21.94 6.70
CA VAL A 49 2.71 -21.82 7.21
C VAL A 49 3.02 -20.32 7.28
N SER A 50 2.96 -19.76 8.48
CA SER A 50 3.49 -18.44 8.77
C SER A 50 5.01 -18.51 8.70
N ILE A 51 5.58 -18.22 7.52
CA ILE A 51 7.01 -17.97 7.40
C ILE A 51 7.25 -16.59 8.04
N ALA A 52 7.63 -16.59 9.31
CA ALA A 52 8.23 -15.42 9.93
C ALA A 52 9.55 -15.12 9.19
N LYS A 53 9.56 -14.09 8.33
CA LYS A 53 10.79 -13.55 7.72
C LYS A 53 11.71 -13.13 8.88
N SER A 54 12.80 -13.86 9.10
CA SER A 54 13.88 -13.39 9.98
C SER A 54 14.43 -12.07 9.43
N PRO A 55 14.69 -11.05 10.27
CA PRO A 55 15.28 -9.80 9.80
C PRO A 55 16.67 -10.08 9.20
N LEU A 56 16.87 -9.69 7.94
CA LEU A 56 18.20 -9.61 7.35
C LEU A 56 19.06 -8.63 8.18
N PRO A 57 20.36 -8.90 8.37
CA PRO A 57 21.25 -7.97 9.06
C PRO A 57 21.25 -6.61 8.34
N PRO A 58 21.47 -5.49 9.06
CA PRO A 58 21.52 -4.17 8.46
C PRO A 58 22.58 -4.14 7.37
N ALA A 59 22.20 -3.75 6.15
CA ALA A 59 23.16 -3.65 5.07
C ALA A 59 24.16 -2.51 5.34
N GLU A 60 25.45 -2.75 5.10
CA GLU A 60 26.51 -1.75 5.29
C GLU A 60 26.62 -0.84 4.06
N GLY A 61 26.80 0.47 4.27
CA GLY A 61 27.04 1.47 3.21
C GLY A 61 26.03 2.64 3.22
N PRO A 62 26.22 3.66 2.35
CA PRO A 62 25.30 4.78 2.23
C PRO A 62 23.94 4.36 1.64
N SER A 63 22.86 5.01 2.08
CA SER A 63 21.51 4.88 1.54
C SER A 63 20.91 6.26 1.32
N ALA A 64 20.05 6.39 0.31
CA ALA A 64 19.24 7.58 0.11
C ALA A 64 18.28 7.78 1.29
N THR A 65 17.97 9.03 1.60
CA THR A 65 17.09 9.45 2.69
C THR A 65 16.10 10.50 2.20
N PHE A 66 14.97 10.64 2.89
CA PHE A 66 14.00 11.68 2.56
C PHE A 66 14.52 13.07 2.91
N SER A 67 14.18 14.03 2.08
CA SER A 67 14.44 15.45 2.31
C SER A 67 13.15 16.12 2.73
N PHE A 68 13.07 16.53 4.00
CA PHE A 68 11.97 17.36 4.50
C PHE A 68 12.50 18.69 5.00
N THR A 69 11.96 19.79 4.49
CA THR A 69 12.00 21.06 5.20
C THR A 69 10.95 21.00 6.31
N SER A 70 11.40 20.88 7.56
CA SER A 70 10.51 21.09 8.70
C SER A 70 9.89 22.47 8.61
N ASN A 71 8.59 22.56 8.88
CA ASN A 71 7.92 23.85 8.94
C ASN A 71 8.52 24.64 10.12
N PRO A 72 8.95 25.90 9.99
CA PRO A 72 9.47 26.68 11.11
C PRO A 72 8.44 26.94 12.21
N ALA A 73 7.15 26.72 11.92
CA ALA A 73 6.04 26.73 12.88
C ALA A 73 5.67 25.32 13.40
N GLY A 74 6.32 24.27 12.90
CA GLY A 74 6.19 22.91 13.44
C GLY A 74 6.88 22.89 14.79
N ASN A 75 6.08 22.94 15.84
CA ASN A 75 6.61 22.80 17.18
C ASN A 75 7.18 21.38 17.32
N ASN A 76 8.44 21.26 17.73
CA ASN A 76 8.97 19.99 18.23
C ASN A 76 8.30 19.55 19.56
N ASN A 77 7.20 20.21 19.95
CA ASN A 77 6.39 19.87 21.11
C ASN A 77 5.31 18.91 20.65
N THR A 78 5.52 17.64 20.98
CA THR A 78 4.53 16.59 20.79
C THR A 78 3.32 16.90 21.66
N SER A 79 2.16 17.14 21.05
CA SER A 79 0.92 17.33 21.81
C SER A 79 0.50 16.00 22.46
N PRO A 80 0.03 15.99 23.72
CA PRO A 80 -0.51 14.78 24.35
C PRO A 80 -1.65 14.12 23.54
N GLU A 81 -2.43 14.92 22.82
CA GLU A 81 -3.50 14.46 21.95
C GLU A 81 -2.97 13.61 20.78
N LEU A 82 -1.92 14.09 20.10
CA LEU A 82 -1.25 13.36 19.02
C LEU A 82 -0.64 12.05 19.55
N GLU A 83 0.05 12.11 20.70
CA GLU A 83 0.61 10.92 21.33
C GLU A 83 -0.47 9.87 21.57
N LYS A 84 -1.60 10.26 22.15
CA LYS A 84 -2.74 9.37 22.40
C LYS A 84 -3.29 8.74 21.13
N ILE A 85 -3.38 9.50 20.02
CA ILE A 85 -3.83 8.96 18.73
C ILE A 85 -2.81 7.95 18.20
N CYS A 86 -1.52 8.28 18.26
CA CYS A 86 -0.43 7.44 17.78
C CYS A 86 -0.23 6.15 18.60
N GLN A 87 -0.65 6.11 19.87
CA GLN A 87 -0.71 4.87 20.67
C GLN A 87 -1.62 3.79 20.06
N ALA A 88 -2.50 4.15 19.13
CA ALA A 88 -3.31 3.18 18.41
C ALA A 88 -2.52 2.38 17.35
N THR A 89 -1.27 2.77 17.10
CA THR A 89 -0.34 2.15 16.16
C THR A 89 0.71 1.32 16.89
N GLN A 90 1.34 0.38 16.17
CA GLN A 90 2.49 -0.40 16.63
C GLN A 90 3.79 0.41 16.59
N LEU A 91 3.76 1.61 15.99
CA LEU A 91 4.91 2.50 15.79
C LEU A 91 4.57 3.91 16.31
N PRO A 92 4.27 4.07 17.61
CA PRO A 92 3.76 5.33 18.14
C PRO A 92 4.78 6.46 18.04
N ILE A 93 6.08 6.16 18.21
CA ILE A 93 7.16 7.14 18.13
C ILE A 93 7.28 7.66 16.70
N GLU A 94 7.28 6.76 15.71
CA GLU A 94 7.36 7.11 14.30
C GLU A 94 6.10 7.84 13.84
N CYS A 95 4.92 7.43 14.30
CA CYS A 95 3.67 8.15 14.03
C CYS A 95 3.76 9.61 14.48
N VAL A 96 4.24 9.86 15.70
CA VAL A 96 4.45 11.22 16.20
C VAL A 96 5.52 11.95 15.36
N LYS A 97 6.65 11.31 15.08
CA LYS A 97 7.74 11.87 14.25
C LYS A 97 7.23 12.35 12.89
N TYR A 98 6.49 11.52 12.17
CA TYR A 98 6.05 11.84 10.81
C TYR A 98 4.94 12.88 10.79
N VAL A 99 4.03 12.88 11.77
CA VAL A 99 2.86 13.75 11.75
C VAL A 99 3.16 15.13 12.35
N SER A 100 3.92 15.19 13.44
CA SER A 100 4.17 16.45 14.19
C SER A 100 4.80 17.55 13.32
N LEU A 101 5.69 17.18 12.40
CA LEU A 101 6.36 18.13 11.49
C LEU A 101 5.40 18.89 10.57
N PHE A 102 4.19 18.37 10.37
CA PHE A 102 3.20 18.88 9.42
C PHE A 102 1.91 19.36 10.10
N LEU A 103 1.78 19.14 11.40
CA LEU A 103 0.75 19.78 12.21
C LEU A 103 1.22 21.18 12.60
N ASN A 104 0.26 22.09 12.74
CA ASN A 104 0.49 23.42 13.28
C ASN A 104 -0.60 23.74 14.31
N ASP A 105 -0.37 24.74 15.15
CA ASP A 105 -1.25 25.07 16.27
C ASP A 105 -2.68 25.48 15.87
N SER A 106 -2.92 25.79 14.58
CA SER A 106 -4.25 26.13 14.08
C SER A 106 -5.10 24.91 13.72
N VAL A 107 -4.50 23.73 13.65
CA VAL A 107 -5.17 22.48 13.27
C VAL A 107 -5.61 21.73 14.53
N LYS A 108 -6.89 21.40 14.61
CA LYS A 108 -7.41 20.54 15.67
C LYS A 108 -6.83 19.14 15.53
N ILE A 109 -6.17 18.67 16.59
CA ILE A 109 -5.56 17.34 16.66
C ILE A 109 -6.63 16.31 17.03
N GLU A 110 -7.15 15.64 16.00
CA GLU A 110 -8.15 14.58 16.13
C GLU A 110 -7.84 13.43 15.14
N PRO A 111 -8.37 12.20 15.37
CA PRO A 111 -7.96 11.02 14.61
C PRO A 111 -8.05 11.17 13.09
N LEU A 112 -9.13 11.78 12.58
CA LEU A 112 -9.32 12.01 11.15
C LEU A 112 -8.24 12.95 10.58
N THR A 113 -8.01 14.09 11.22
CA THR A 113 -7.02 15.08 10.78
C THR A 113 -5.59 14.54 10.85
N VAL A 114 -5.27 13.77 11.88
CA VAL A 114 -3.97 13.07 12.01
C VAL A 114 -3.78 12.08 10.87
N LEU A 115 -4.77 11.23 10.58
CA LEU A 115 -4.73 10.29 9.46
C LEU A 115 -4.57 11.00 8.12
N MET A 116 -5.39 12.02 7.83
CA MET A 116 -5.30 12.77 6.58
C MET A 116 -3.95 13.46 6.40
N THR A 117 -3.35 13.96 7.49
CA THR A 117 -2.00 14.52 7.48
C THR A 117 -0.97 13.44 7.16
N ALA A 118 -1.03 12.30 7.84
CA ALA A 118 -0.10 11.18 7.61
C ALA A 118 -0.18 10.62 6.18
N ILE A 119 -1.37 10.57 5.57
CA ILE A 119 -1.56 10.20 4.15
C ILE A 119 -0.91 11.21 3.21
N ARG A 120 -1.02 12.52 3.49
CA ARG A 120 -0.38 13.55 2.66
C ARG A 120 1.14 13.49 2.77
N VAL A 121 1.67 13.22 3.97
CA VAL A 121 3.11 13.02 4.19
C VAL A 121 3.60 11.80 3.41
N SER A 122 2.87 10.68 3.45
CA SER A 122 3.27 9.49 2.68
C SER A 122 3.21 9.73 1.17
N THR A 123 2.24 10.49 0.67
CA THR A 123 2.22 10.91 -0.75
C THR A 123 3.50 11.67 -1.14
N GLU A 124 3.96 12.60 -0.30
CA GLU A 124 5.17 13.36 -0.60
C GLU A 124 6.44 12.50 -0.52
N MET A 125 6.54 11.63 0.49
CA MET A 125 7.60 10.63 0.57
C MET A 125 7.64 9.75 -0.68
N THR A 126 6.49 9.26 -1.12
CA THR A 126 6.40 8.44 -2.32
C THR A 126 6.89 9.19 -3.56
N ARG A 127 6.58 10.48 -3.73
CA ARG A 127 7.10 11.27 -4.86
C ARG A 127 8.62 11.34 -4.85
N GLN A 128 9.23 11.58 -3.69
CA GLN A 128 10.69 11.55 -3.55
C GLN A 128 11.28 10.16 -3.85
N ALA A 129 10.57 9.09 -3.48
CA ALA A 129 10.97 7.72 -3.81
C ALA A 129 10.88 7.46 -5.32
N VAL A 130 9.83 7.93 -6.00
CA VAL A 130 9.71 7.87 -7.47
C VAL A 130 10.89 8.58 -8.15
N ASP A 131 11.20 9.81 -7.73
CA ASP A 131 12.30 10.58 -8.31
C ASP A 131 13.66 9.89 -8.08
N THR A 132 13.85 9.32 -6.89
CA THR A 132 15.10 8.65 -6.52
C THR A 132 15.26 7.30 -7.23
N ALA A 133 14.21 6.49 -7.33
CA ALA A 133 14.24 5.24 -8.10
C ALA A 133 14.52 5.52 -9.59
N THR A 134 13.87 6.55 -10.14
CA THR A 134 14.10 7.00 -11.52
C THR A 134 15.55 7.41 -11.73
N ARG A 135 16.18 8.11 -10.77
CA ARG A 135 17.61 8.45 -10.84
C ARG A 135 18.48 7.20 -10.87
N PHE A 136 18.28 6.24 -9.97
CA PHE A 136 19.07 5.00 -9.95
C PHE A 136 18.91 4.15 -11.21
N MET A 137 17.74 4.15 -11.84
CA MET A 137 17.53 3.48 -13.13
C MET A 137 18.35 4.10 -14.27
N ASN A 138 18.52 5.42 -14.24
CA ASN A 138 19.19 6.18 -15.29
C ASN A 138 20.70 6.41 -15.03
N GLU A 139 21.21 5.99 -13.86
CA GLU A 139 22.61 6.15 -13.49
C GLU A 139 23.54 5.37 -14.43
N PRO A 140 24.52 6.03 -15.06
CA PRO A 140 25.55 5.33 -15.84
C PRO A 140 26.30 4.32 -14.97
N GLY A 141 26.38 3.07 -15.43
CA GLY A 141 27.06 2.00 -14.68
C GLY A 141 26.21 1.31 -13.62
N ALA A 142 24.95 1.68 -13.44
CA ALA A 142 24.01 0.87 -12.65
C ALA A 142 23.87 -0.54 -13.24
N SER A 143 23.93 -1.54 -12.37
CA SER A 143 23.78 -2.95 -12.76
C SER A 143 22.37 -3.26 -13.25
N ASP A 144 22.22 -4.29 -14.08
CA ASP A 144 20.91 -4.70 -14.60
C ASP A 144 19.96 -5.16 -13.49
N ASN A 145 20.49 -5.83 -12.46
CA ASN A 145 19.72 -6.20 -11.27
C ASN A 145 19.18 -4.97 -10.53
N LEU A 146 20.00 -3.92 -10.38
CA LEU A 146 19.56 -2.66 -9.77
C LEU A 146 18.45 -2.00 -10.61
N LYS A 147 18.65 -1.90 -11.92
CA LYS A 147 17.63 -1.30 -12.82
C LYS A 147 16.32 -2.08 -12.79
N THR A 148 16.39 -3.41 -12.77
CA THR A 148 15.21 -4.28 -12.70
C THR A 148 14.47 -4.09 -11.37
N ALA A 149 15.18 -4.12 -10.24
CA ALA A 149 14.60 -3.87 -8.93
C ALA A 149 13.94 -2.48 -8.85
N MET A 150 14.66 -1.44 -9.29
CA MET A 150 14.14 -0.07 -9.27
C MET A 150 12.95 0.11 -10.23
N SER A 151 12.91 -0.59 -11.37
CA SER A 151 11.75 -0.58 -12.26
C SER A 151 10.51 -1.18 -11.61
N THR A 152 10.66 -2.30 -10.89
CA THR A 152 9.57 -2.89 -10.10
C THR A 152 9.10 -1.93 -9.02
N CYS A 153 10.03 -1.31 -8.30
CA CYS A 153 9.70 -0.34 -7.28
C CYS A 153 9.03 0.92 -7.85
N LEU A 154 9.50 1.42 -8.98
CA LEU A 154 8.96 2.62 -9.63
C LEU A 154 7.47 2.46 -9.96
N VAL A 155 7.09 1.36 -10.61
CA VAL A 155 5.68 1.10 -10.97
C VAL A 155 4.80 1.02 -9.71
N ASN A 156 5.30 0.41 -8.64
CA ASN A 156 4.57 0.29 -7.38
C ASN A 156 4.53 1.61 -6.59
N TYR A 157 5.59 2.42 -6.63
CA TYR A 157 5.57 3.75 -6.02
C TYR A 157 4.62 4.69 -6.74
N GLN A 158 4.50 4.58 -8.07
CA GLN A 158 3.61 5.44 -8.84
C GLN A 158 2.12 5.23 -8.54
N SER A 159 1.71 4.05 -8.04
CA SER A 159 0.31 3.80 -7.67
C SER A 159 -0.08 4.38 -6.30
N ILE A 160 0.87 4.51 -5.38
CA ILE A 160 0.60 4.93 -3.99
C ILE A 160 -0.04 6.33 -3.89
N PRO A 161 0.36 7.38 -4.66
CA PRO A 161 -0.26 8.70 -4.57
C PRO A 161 -1.73 8.68 -5.01
N ASP A 162 -2.07 7.86 -6.01
CA ASP A 162 -3.44 7.71 -6.50
C ASP A 162 -4.30 6.99 -5.45
N ASP A 163 -3.81 5.89 -4.88
CA ASP A 163 -4.49 5.18 -3.80
C ASP A 163 -4.65 6.06 -2.55
N ASN A 164 -3.62 6.84 -2.18
CA ASN A 164 -3.70 7.83 -1.11
C ASN A 164 -4.77 8.90 -1.40
N ASN A 165 -4.86 9.40 -2.63
CA ASN A 165 -5.88 10.37 -3.03
C ASN A 165 -7.30 9.78 -2.94
N LEU A 166 -7.47 8.52 -3.36
CA LEU A 166 -8.74 7.80 -3.20
C LEU A 166 -9.08 7.58 -1.72
N ALA A 167 -8.09 7.29 -0.88
CA ALA A 167 -8.28 7.18 0.57
C ALA A 167 -8.75 8.51 1.18
N LEU A 168 -8.12 9.63 0.81
CA LEU A 168 -8.54 10.96 1.26
C LEU A 168 -9.99 11.28 0.84
N GLN A 169 -10.34 11.02 -0.42
CA GLN A 169 -11.72 11.21 -0.89
C GLN A 169 -12.74 10.32 -0.15
N ALA A 170 -12.36 9.10 0.22
CA ALA A 170 -13.20 8.22 1.01
C ALA A 170 -13.39 8.75 2.44
N LEU A 171 -12.33 9.29 3.07
CA LEU A 171 -12.39 9.92 4.38
C LEU A 171 -13.27 11.18 4.39
N ASP A 172 -13.18 12.02 3.34
CA ASP A 172 -14.06 13.19 3.17
C ASP A 172 -15.54 12.80 3.05
N LYS A 173 -15.82 11.58 2.55
CA LYS A 173 -17.17 11.00 2.45
C LYS A 173 -17.56 10.18 3.69
N HIS A 174 -16.80 10.27 4.78
CA HIS A 174 -17.00 9.50 6.00
C HIS A 174 -17.03 7.97 5.77
N ASN A 175 -16.24 7.47 4.81
CA ASN A 175 -16.15 6.05 4.48
C ASN A 175 -14.76 5.48 4.84
N PRO A 176 -14.50 5.21 6.15
CA PRO A 176 -13.20 4.69 6.59
C PRO A 176 -12.94 3.26 6.10
N LYS A 177 -13.97 2.49 5.74
CA LYS A 177 -13.80 1.14 5.17
C LYS A 177 -13.15 1.21 3.80
N GLU A 178 -13.66 2.07 2.92
CA GLU A 178 -13.06 2.30 1.60
C GLU A 178 -11.65 2.87 1.73
N ALA A 179 -11.44 3.84 2.62
CA ALA A 179 -10.10 4.36 2.90
C ALA A 179 -9.14 3.26 3.37
N SER A 180 -9.60 2.33 4.22
CA SER A 180 -8.80 1.19 4.66
C SER A 180 -8.42 0.25 3.52
N PHE A 181 -9.32 0.00 2.57
CA PHE A 181 -8.98 -0.81 1.39
C PHE A 181 -7.91 -0.14 0.53
N LYS A 182 -8.04 1.17 0.29
CA LYS A 182 -7.04 1.93 -0.47
C LYS A 182 -5.69 1.98 0.23
N LEU A 183 -5.67 2.22 1.54
CA LEU A 183 -4.42 2.23 2.30
C LEU A 183 -3.78 0.84 2.39
N SER A 184 -4.58 -0.23 2.42
CA SER A 184 -4.03 -1.60 2.31
C SER A 184 -3.33 -1.83 0.97
N SER A 185 -3.87 -1.29 -0.13
CA SER A 185 -3.24 -1.35 -1.46
C SER A 185 -1.85 -0.69 -1.44
N THR A 186 -1.70 0.46 -0.77
CA THR A 186 -0.39 1.13 -0.67
C THR A 186 0.66 0.29 0.05
N VAL A 187 0.27 -0.46 1.09
CA VAL A 187 1.16 -1.39 1.79
C VAL A 187 1.56 -2.53 0.85
N THR A 188 0.61 -3.10 0.10
CA THR A 188 0.89 -4.13 -0.91
C THR A 188 1.85 -3.65 -2.00
N SER A 189 1.71 -2.40 -2.47
CA SER A 189 2.66 -1.80 -3.41
C SER A 189 4.08 -1.74 -2.83
N MET A 190 4.22 -1.32 -1.58
CA MET A 190 5.52 -1.28 -0.90
C MET A 190 6.11 -2.70 -0.71
N ASP A 191 5.30 -3.67 -0.31
CA ASP A 191 5.72 -5.06 -0.15
C ASP A 191 6.18 -5.65 -1.49
N THR A 192 5.48 -5.35 -2.58
CA THR A 192 5.83 -5.80 -3.94
C THR A 192 7.19 -5.24 -4.38
N CYS A 193 7.46 -3.96 -4.08
CA CYS A 193 8.79 -3.37 -4.32
C CYS A 193 9.88 -4.10 -3.51
N SER A 194 9.64 -4.32 -2.21
CA SER A 194 10.58 -5.01 -1.31
C SER A 194 10.89 -6.44 -1.78
N ASP A 195 9.88 -7.18 -2.22
CA ASP A 195 10.05 -8.51 -2.79
C ASP A 195 10.83 -8.46 -4.11
N GLY A 196 10.59 -7.45 -4.96
CA GLY A 196 11.38 -7.22 -6.18
C GLY A 196 12.87 -7.01 -5.91
N ILE A 197 13.21 -6.21 -4.90
CA ILE A 197 14.61 -6.02 -4.45
C ILE A 197 15.21 -7.32 -3.96
N THR A 198 14.46 -8.06 -3.13
CA THR A 198 14.89 -9.34 -2.56
C THR A 198 15.15 -10.38 -3.65
N GLN A 199 14.29 -10.46 -4.67
CA GLN A 199 14.42 -11.37 -5.81
C GLN A 199 15.65 -11.06 -6.68
N MET A 200 16.07 -9.79 -6.74
CA MET A 200 17.28 -9.41 -7.46
C MET A 200 18.57 -9.64 -6.65
N HIS A 201 18.45 -10.08 -5.39
CA HIS A 201 19.56 -10.33 -4.47
C HIS A 201 20.50 -9.12 -4.31
N ILE A 202 19.94 -7.92 -4.31
CA ILE A 202 20.69 -6.67 -4.10
C ILE A 202 20.38 -6.05 -2.74
N THR A 203 21.32 -5.25 -2.24
CA THR A 203 21.00 -4.23 -1.25
C THR A 203 20.46 -3.01 -1.97
N SER A 204 19.26 -2.57 -1.63
CA SER A 204 18.71 -1.34 -2.21
C SER A 204 19.53 -0.12 -1.76
N PRO A 205 19.90 0.77 -2.69
CA PRO A 205 20.47 2.08 -2.34
C PRO A 205 19.40 3.03 -1.76
N MET A 206 18.14 2.63 -1.71
CA MET A 206 17.00 3.37 -1.14
C MET A 206 16.45 2.73 0.13
N ARG A 207 17.13 1.75 0.72
CA ARG A 207 16.63 0.97 1.87
C ARG A 207 16.10 1.79 3.04
N ASP A 208 16.71 2.94 3.33
CA ASP A 208 16.24 3.81 4.41
C ASP A 208 14.93 4.52 4.01
N MET A 209 14.82 5.00 2.77
CA MET A 209 13.57 5.54 2.23
C MET A 209 12.46 4.49 2.19
N GLU A 210 12.77 3.28 1.74
CA GLU A 210 11.84 2.14 1.70
C GLU A 210 11.31 1.81 3.09
N THR A 211 12.22 1.74 4.07
CA THR A 211 11.88 1.46 5.47
C THR A 211 11.01 2.57 6.06
N GLU A 212 11.39 3.83 5.86
CA GLU A 212 10.63 4.96 6.39
C GLU A 212 9.24 5.08 5.76
N LEU A 213 9.14 4.93 4.43
CA LEU A 213 7.86 4.94 3.71
C LEU A 213 6.98 3.77 4.15
N GLY A 214 7.51 2.54 4.19
CA GLY A 214 6.77 1.36 4.62
C GLY A 214 6.22 1.48 6.04
N ARG A 215 6.99 2.08 6.96
CA ARG A 215 6.51 2.39 8.32
C ARG A 215 5.33 3.36 8.29
N LEU A 216 5.43 4.46 7.55
CA LEU A 216 4.34 5.46 7.48
C LEU A 216 3.08 4.90 6.81
N LEU A 217 3.20 4.11 5.75
CA LEU A 217 2.04 3.46 5.11
C LEU A 217 1.33 2.50 6.07
N ASN A 218 2.09 1.73 6.86
CA ASN A 218 1.53 0.90 7.92
C ASN A 218 0.85 1.72 9.03
N ILE A 219 1.44 2.85 9.43
CA ILE A 219 0.83 3.79 10.38
C ILE A 219 -0.53 4.27 9.84
N ASN A 220 -0.62 4.68 8.57
CA ASN A 220 -1.87 5.10 7.94
C ASN A 220 -2.94 3.99 8.02
N LEU A 221 -2.57 2.75 7.65
CA LEU A 221 -3.47 1.61 7.69
C LEU A 221 -3.96 1.30 9.12
N GLN A 222 -3.10 1.42 10.12
CA GLN A 222 -3.46 1.17 11.52
C GLN A 222 -4.38 2.26 12.08
N LEU A 223 -4.11 3.52 11.75
CA LEU A 223 -4.96 4.66 12.14
C LEU A 223 -6.37 4.52 11.54
N VAL A 224 -6.49 4.26 10.23
CA VAL A 224 -7.81 4.07 9.61
C VAL A 224 -8.54 2.83 10.12
N SER A 225 -7.81 1.74 10.42
CA SER A 225 -8.41 0.52 10.98
C SER A 225 -9.09 0.76 12.32
N LYS A 226 -8.61 1.72 13.11
CA LYS A 226 -9.24 2.12 14.38
C LYS A 226 -10.55 2.87 14.16
N MET A 227 -10.66 3.61 13.07
CA MET A 227 -11.88 4.32 12.67
C MET A 227 -12.93 3.40 12.04
N VAL A 228 -12.53 2.23 11.52
CA VAL A 228 -13.48 1.21 11.04
C VAL A 228 -14.13 0.43 12.19
N LYS A 229 -13.41 0.28 13.30
CA LYS A 229 -13.83 -0.51 14.48
C LYS A 229 -14.61 0.32 15.51
N SER A 230 -14.64 1.64 15.37
CA SER A 230 -15.36 2.60 16.23
C SER A 230 -16.79 2.78 15.78
#